data_AF-A0A522XXE1-F1
#
_entry.id   AF-A0A522XXE1-F1
#
_cell.length_a   1.000
_cell.length_b   1.000
_cell.length_c   1.000
_cell.angle_alpha   90.00
_cell.angle_beta   90.00
_cell.angle_gamma   90.00
#
_symmetry.space_group_name_H-M   'P 1'
#
loop_
_entity.id
_entity.type
_entity.pdbx_description
1 polymer ?
#
loop_
_entity_poly.entity_id
_entity_poly.type
_entity_poly.pdbx_seq_one_letter_code
_entity_poly.pdbx_strand_id
1 'polypeptide(L)'
;MLVEVPDPQIIAGVIVAFFVGIFGMLIYNKIKSLTNQKGTDPSHISRMEYYERQLIDMKIRMDALDLEESLPTEAVLEKIEPIIEKKEPVVIKKEPEKQDQKPRMPNMDFNGVAEHVLGLITLKEMTSRDIQITIGRSREHTSRLMKRLFEEGLVERNTKMKPFTYKITEKGKGKLGSSEQTITA
;
A
#
# COMPACT_ATOMS: atom_id res chain seq x y z
N MET A 1 8.47 -51.69 -42.87
CA MET A 1 7.99 -51.62 -41.47
C MET A 1 6.49 -51.50 -41.52
N LEU A 2 5.77 -52.59 -41.24
CA LEU A 2 4.31 -52.54 -41.13
C LEU A 2 4.00 -51.83 -39.81
N VAL A 3 3.27 -50.72 -39.89
CA VAL A 3 2.74 -50.03 -38.71
C VAL A 3 1.58 -50.89 -38.21
N GLU A 4 1.78 -51.59 -37.09
CA GLU A 4 0.72 -52.28 -36.37
C GLU A 4 -0.24 -51.23 -35.82
N VAL A 5 -1.35 -51.01 -36.52
CA VAL A 5 -2.40 -50.11 -36.07
C VAL A 5 -3.08 -50.76 -34.86
N PRO A 6 -3.16 -50.06 -33.71
CA PRO A 6 -3.81 -50.61 -32.54
C PRO A 6 -5.31 -50.86 -32.81
N ASP A 7 -5.84 -51.91 -32.19
CA ASP A 7 -7.23 -52.35 -32.30
C ASP A 7 -8.19 -51.16 -32.04
N PRO A 8 -9.22 -50.92 -32.88
CA PRO A 8 -10.03 -49.69 -32.81
C PRO A 8 -10.76 -49.53 -31.46
N GLN A 9 -10.98 -50.62 -30.73
CA GLN A 9 -11.53 -50.60 -29.38
C GLN A 9 -10.61 -49.90 -28.38
N ILE A 10 -9.29 -50.12 -28.49
CA ILE A 10 -8.28 -49.50 -27.63
C ILE A 10 -8.22 -48.00 -27.90
N ILE A 11 -8.23 -47.60 -29.18
CA ILE A 11 -8.22 -46.20 -29.59
C ILE A 11 -9.48 -45.48 -29.06
N ALA A 12 -10.65 -46.10 -29.21
CA ALA A 12 -11.91 -45.56 -28.70
C ALA A 12 -11.89 -45.42 -27.16
N GLY A 13 -11.35 -46.41 -26.44
CA GLY A 13 -11.23 -46.37 -24.98
C GLY A 13 -10.35 -45.21 -24.48
N VAL A 14 -9.22 -44.95 -25.15
CA VAL A 14 -8.33 -43.82 -24.82
C VAL A 14 -9.01 -42.47 -25.03
N ILE A 15 -9.76 -42.33 -26.13
CA ILE A 15 -10.54 -41.11 -26.42
C ILE A 15 -11.60 -40.87 -25.34
N VAL A 16 -12.36 -41.90 -24.97
CA VAL A 16 -13.38 -41.81 -23.91
C VAL A 16 -12.75 -41.43 -22.57
N ALA A 17 -11.65 -42.07 -22.18
CA ALA A 17 -10.95 -41.77 -20.93
C ALA A 17 -10.44 -40.32 -20.89
N PHE A 18 -9.96 -39.78 -22.02
CA PHE A 18 -9.52 -38.40 -22.14
C PHE A 18 -10.66 -37.40 -21.87
N PHE A 19 -11.84 -37.63 -22.47
CA PHE A 19 -12.99 -36.76 -22.24
C PHE A 19 -13.55 -36.87 -20.83
N VAL A 20 -13.57 -38.06 -20.23
CA VAL A 20 -13.94 -38.23 -18.81
C VAL A 20 -12.99 -37.45 -17.89
N GLY A 21 -11.68 -37.48 -18.18
CA GLY A 21 -10.68 -36.70 -17.45
C GLY A 21 -10.90 -35.19 -17.56
N ILE A 22 -11.13 -34.67 -18.77
CA ILE A 22 -11.44 -33.25 -18.99
C ILE A 22 -12.72 -32.86 -18.26
N PHE A 23 -13.78 -33.65 -18.38
CA PHE A 23 -15.06 -33.39 -17.73
C PHE A 23 -14.93 -33.39 -16.20
N GLY A 24 -14.20 -34.34 -15.64
CA GLY A 24 -13.86 -34.38 -14.22
C GLY A 24 -13.06 -33.16 -13.77
N MET A 25 -12.08 -32.71 -14.55
CA MET A 25 -11.29 -31.52 -14.27
C MET A 25 -12.13 -30.24 -14.28
N LEU A 26 -13.09 -30.12 -15.22
CA LEU A 26 -14.02 -28.98 -15.28
C LEU A 26 -14.94 -28.93 -14.06
N ILE A 27 -15.51 -30.07 -13.67
CA ILE A 27 -16.34 -30.17 -12.46
C ILE A 27 -15.52 -29.83 -11.21
N TYR A 28 -14.32 -30.40 -11.10
CA TYR A 28 -13.40 -30.13 -10.00
C TYR A 28 -13.05 -28.64 -9.91
N ASN A 29 -12.69 -28.00 -11.02
CA ASN A 29 -12.39 -26.57 -11.03
C ASN A 29 -13.60 -25.71 -10.68
N LYS A 30 -14.81 -26.09 -11.12
CA LYS A 30 -16.04 -25.37 -10.77
C LYS A 30 -16.33 -25.44 -9.27
N ILE A 31 -16.21 -26.62 -8.65
CA ILE A 31 -16.40 -26.81 -7.20
C ILE A 31 -15.27 -26.13 -6.41
N LYS A 32 -14.01 -26.28 -6.84
CA LYS A 32 -12.85 -25.61 -6.23
C LYS A 32 -12.96 -24.09 -6.28
N SER A 33 -13.48 -23.53 -7.37
CA SER A 33 -13.71 -22.09 -7.52
C SER A 33 -14.72 -21.55 -6.50
N LEU A 34 -15.74 -22.34 -6.15
CA LEU A 34 -16.72 -21.97 -5.13
C LEU A 34 -16.13 -22.07 -3.71
N THR A 35 -15.32 -23.10 -3.44
CA THR A 35 -14.66 -23.28 -2.14
C THR A 35 -13.57 -22.22 -1.87
N ASN A 36 -12.91 -21.73 -2.92
CA ASN A 36 -11.90 -20.66 -2.81
C ASN A 36 -12.50 -19.27 -2.51
N GLN A 37 -13.82 -19.11 -2.45
CA GLN A 37 -14.46 -17.90 -1.90
C GLN A 37 -14.59 -17.92 -0.37
N LYS A 38 -13.97 -18.87 0.32
CA LYS A 38 -13.90 -18.86 1.78
C LYS A 38 -12.80 -17.92 2.26
N GLY A 39 -13.12 -16.62 2.33
CA GLY A 39 -12.29 -15.65 3.03
C GLY A 39 -12.39 -14.21 2.52
N THR A 40 -13.59 -13.64 2.45
CA THR A 40 -13.70 -12.18 2.57
C THR A 40 -14.26 -11.92 3.96
N ASP A 41 -13.41 -11.53 4.90
CA ASP A 41 -13.89 -11.18 6.24
C ASP A 41 -14.94 -10.07 6.11
N PRO A 42 -16.04 -10.09 6.89
CA PRO A 42 -17.08 -9.06 6.81
C PRO A 42 -16.52 -7.64 7.04
N SER A 43 -15.40 -7.52 7.76
CA SER A 43 -14.64 -6.29 7.94
C SER A 43 -13.94 -5.79 6.67
N HIS A 44 -13.49 -6.69 5.79
CA HIS A 44 -12.88 -6.34 4.51
C HIS A 44 -13.92 -5.81 3.52
N ILE A 45 -15.12 -6.40 3.49
CA ILE A 45 -16.24 -5.93 2.66
C ILE A 45 -16.64 -4.51 3.07
N SER A 46 -16.89 -4.31 4.37
CA SER A 46 -17.27 -3.00 4.93
C SER A 46 -16.25 -1.91 4.61
N ARG A 47 -14.95 -2.26 4.60
CA ARG A 47 -13.89 -1.33 4.26
C ARG A 47 -13.86 -0.98 2.77
N MET A 48 -14.18 -1.92 1.89
CA MET A 48 -14.32 -1.63 0.45
C MET A 48 -15.47 -0.68 0.19
N GLU A 49 -16.63 -0.93 0.81
CA GLU A 49 -17.80 -0.05 0.69
C GLU A 49 -17.53 1.38 1.18
N TYR A 50 -16.73 1.52 2.25
CA TYR A 50 -16.31 2.83 2.73
C TYR A 50 -15.47 3.59 1.69
N TYR A 51 -14.50 2.93 1.05
CA TYR A 51 -13.68 3.54 0.01
C TYR A 51 -14.48 3.85 -1.26
N GLU A 52 -15.41 2.96 -1.64
CA GLU A 52 -16.32 3.20 -2.76
C GLU A 52 -17.15 4.47 -2.54
N ARG A 53 -17.71 4.66 -1.34
CA ARG A 53 -18.44 5.88 -0.99
C ARG A 53 -17.56 7.13 -1.03
N GLN A 54 -16.30 7.05 -0.59
CA GLN A 54 -15.37 8.18 -0.68
C GLN A 54 -15.05 8.56 -2.13
N LEU A 55 -14.85 7.57 -3.00
CA LEU A 55 -14.62 7.79 -4.43
C LEU A 55 -15.83 8.44 -5.10
N ILE A 56 -17.04 8.00 -4.75
CA ILE A 56 -18.28 8.60 -5.25
C ILE A 56 -18.39 10.07 -4.82
N ASP A 57 -18.14 10.39 -3.55
CA ASP A 57 -18.19 11.77 -3.03
C ASP A 57 -17.13 12.68 -3.68
N MET A 58 -15.91 12.16 -3.88
CA MET A 58 -14.87 12.90 -4.61
C MET A 58 -15.24 13.12 -6.07
N LYS A 59 -15.85 12.12 -6.72
CA LYS A 59 -16.35 12.23 -8.09
C LYS A 59 -17.47 13.25 -8.21
N ILE A 60 -18.46 13.22 -7.33
CA ILE A 60 -19.55 14.21 -7.31
C ILE A 60 -19.00 15.62 -7.14
N ARG A 61 -17.99 15.82 -6.27
CA ARG A 61 -17.36 17.12 -6.09
C ARG A 61 -16.57 17.57 -7.33
N MET A 62 -15.82 16.68 -7.96
CA MET A 62 -15.12 16.99 -9.22
C MET A 62 -16.11 17.30 -10.34
N ASP A 63 -17.16 16.48 -10.48
CA ASP A 63 -18.23 16.68 -11.46
C ASP A 63 -18.97 18.01 -11.21
N ALA A 64 -19.13 18.43 -9.95
CA ALA A 64 -19.72 19.72 -9.61
C ALA A 64 -18.81 20.91 -9.96
N LEU A 65 -17.50 20.80 -9.74
CA LEU A 65 -16.52 21.84 -10.11
C LEU A 65 -16.38 21.96 -11.64
N ASP A 66 -16.33 20.84 -12.36
CA ASP A 66 -16.35 20.81 -13.83
C ASP A 66 -17.65 21.44 -14.39
N LEU A 67 -18.79 21.22 -13.71
CA LEU A 67 -20.05 21.82 -14.10
C LEU A 67 -20.05 23.35 -13.89
N GLU A 68 -19.44 23.85 -12.82
CA GLU A 68 -19.28 25.28 -12.56
C GLU A 68 -18.28 25.94 -13.55
N GLU A 69 -17.22 25.24 -13.95
CA GLU A 69 -16.25 25.71 -14.95
C GLU A 69 -16.83 25.80 -16.38
N SER A 70 -17.95 25.09 -16.64
CA SER A 70 -18.67 25.16 -17.92
C SER A 70 -19.53 26.42 -18.11
N LEU A 71 -19.60 27.32 -17.11
CA LEU A 71 -20.18 28.66 -17.25
C LEU A 71 -19.09 29.63 -17.73
N PRO A 72 -19.36 30.52 -18.71
CA PRO A 72 -18.34 30.97 -19.64
C PRO A 72 -17.24 31.82 -18.97
N THR A 73 -16.06 31.22 -18.83
CA THR A 73 -14.77 31.88 -18.54
C THR A 73 -14.30 32.78 -19.69
N GLU A 74 -15.10 32.93 -20.76
CA GLU A 74 -14.80 33.78 -21.91
C GLU A 74 -14.80 35.28 -21.59
N ALA A 75 -15.44 35.72 -20.51
CA ALA A 75 -15.59 37.16 -20.22
C ALA A 75 -14.42 37.81 -19.44
N VAL A 76 -13.45 37.03 -18.94
CA VAL A 76 -12.40 37.56 -18.04
C VAL A 76 -11.01 37.66 -18.70
N LEU A 77 -10.82 36.99 -19.84
CA LEU A 77 -9.50 36.88 -20.48
C LEU A 77 -9.10 38.06 -21.38
N GLU A 78 -10.00 39.01 -21.68
CA GLU A 78 -9.66 40.08 -22.64
C GLU A 78 -8.94 41.29 -22.01
N LYS A 79 -8.77 41.38 -20.69
CA LYS A 79 -8.36 42.64 -20.04
C LYS A 79 -6.98 42.66 -19.35
N ILE A 80 -6.23 41.57 -19.28
CA ILE A 80 -4.96 41.61 -18.51
C ILE A 80 -3.84 40.85 -19.21
N GLU A 81 -3.19 41.50 -20.17
CA GLU A 81 -1.76 41.33 -20.44
C GLU A 81 -1.17 42.71 -20.78
N PRO A 82 0.13 43.03 -20.54
CA PRO A 82 1.21 42.18 -20.01
C PRO A 82 2.11 42.87 -18.96
N ILE A 83 2.38 42.24 -17.81
CA ILE A 83 3.49 42.64 -16.92
C ILE A 83 4.27 41.40 -16.47
N ILE A 84 5.40 41.18 -17.13
CA ILE A 84 6.70 40.73 -16.59
C ILE A 84 6.83 39.24 -16.17
N GLU A 85 7.46 38.50 -17.10
CA GLU A 85 8.70 37.74 -16.91
C GLU A 85 8.71 36.41 -16.10
N LYS A 86 8.85 35.32 -16.87
CA LYS A 86 9.77 34.18 -16.66
C LYS A 86 9.50 33.20 -15.49
N LYS A 87 8.94 32.04 -15.85
CA LYS A 87 9.58 30.70 -15.71
C LYS A 87 8.65 29.62 -16.25
N GLU A 88 9.10 28.90 -17.26
CA GLU A 88 8.53 27.61 -17.63
C GLU A 88 8.68 26.61 -16.48
N PRO A 89 7.70 25.72 -16.29
CA PRO A 89 8.10 24.32 -16.22
C PRO A 89 7.15 23.33 -16.93
N VAL A 90 7.79 22.38 -17.60
CA VAL A 90 7.53 20.92 -17.52
C VAL A 90 6.44 20.33 -18.41
N VAL A 91 6.91 19.69 -19.49
CA VAL A 91 6.23 18.64 -20.25
C VAL A 91 6.06 17.39 -19.38
N ILE A 92 4.81 17.07 -19.05
CA ILE A 92 4.39 15.83 -18.37
C ILE A 92 4.20 14.73 -19.41
N LYS A 93 4.91 13.60 -19.28
CA LYS A 93 4.59 12.31 -19.95
C LYS A 93 4.14 11.26 -18.92
N LYS A 94 2.83 10.96 -19.00
CA LYS A 94 1.99 9.81 -18.58
C LYS A 94 2.59 8.60 -17.80
N GLU A 95 2.08 8.42 -16.57
CA GLU A 95 1.32 7.27 -15.95
C GLU A 95 1.92 5.84 -15.86
N PRO A 96 1.82 5.08 -14.72
CA PRO A 96 0.58 4.55 -14.09
C PRO A 96 0.35 4.82 -12.58
N GLU A 97 -0.89 5.16 -12.24
CA GLU A 97 -1.44 5.27 -10.87
C GLU A 97 -1.27 4.00 -10.03
N LYS A 98 -0.71 4.16 -8.81
CA LYS A 98 -0.82 3.19 -7.72
C LYS A 98 -0.93 3.90 -6.37
N GLN A 99 -2.12 3.73 -5.80
CA GLN A 99 -2.49 3.78 -4.37
C GLN A 99 -2.38 5.16 -3.73
N ASP A 100 -3.45 5.57 -3.05
CA ASP A 100 -3.51 6.73 -2.17
C ASP A 100 -2.32 6.74 -1.20
N GLN A 101 -1.25 7.39 -1.64
CA GLN A 101 -0.09 7.65 -0.84
C GLN A 101 -0.41 8.92 -0.08
N LYS A 102 -0.83 8.74 1.19
CA LYS A 102 -0.49 9.68 2.26
C LYS A 102 0.92 10.22 1.96
N PRO A 103 1.17 11.53 1.99
CA PRO A 103 2.37 12.15 1.44
C PRO A 103 3.57 11.28 1.79
N ARG A 104 4.16 10.64 0.77
CA ARG A 104 5.36 9.82 0.95
C ARG A 104 6.36 10.76 1.58
N MET A 105 6.62 10.58 2.87
CA MET A 105 7.69 11.31 3.52
C MET A 105 8.94 11.14 2.67
N PRO A 106 9.77 12.18 2.54
CA PRO A 106 11.02 12.11 1.78
C PRO A 106 11.74 10.83 2.14
N ASN A 107 12.42 10.19 1.18
CA ASN A 107 13.19 8.97 1.38
C ASN A 107 14.28 9.23 2.44
N MET A 108 13.89 9.17 3.72
CA MET A 108 14.80 9.31 4.84
C MET A 108 15.65 8.06 4.87
N ASP A 109 16.96 8.29 5.00
CA ASP A 109 17.93 7.25 5.32
C ASP A 109 17.56 6.57 6.63
N PHE A 110 18.11 5.37 6.85
CA PHE A 110 17.84 4.55 8.04
C PHE A 110 17.98 5.33 9.35
N ASN A 111 18.98 6.23 9.44
CA ASN A 111 19.22 7.06 10.62
C ASN A 111 18.11 8.10 10.84
N GLY A 112 17.64 8.78 9.79
CA GLY A 112 16.54 9.75 9.91
C GLY A 112 15.22 9.08 10.31
N VAL A 113 14.95 7.88 9.79
CA VAL A 113 13.77 7.10 10.21
C VAL A 113 13.90 6.63 11.67
N ALA A 114 15.09 6.22 12.09
CA ALA A 114 15.35 5.79 13.47
C ALA A 114 15.09 6.93 14.47
N GLU A 115 15.62 8.12 14.21
CA GLU A 115 15.43 9.31 15.05
C GLU A 115 13.97 9.73 15.14
N HIS A 116 13.28 9.77 13.99
CA HIS A 116 11.85 10.06 13.95
C HIS A 116 11.04 9.08 14.81
N VAL A 117 11.35 7.78 14.75
CA VAL A 117 10.67 6.78 15.59
C VAL A 117 11.01 6.93 17.08
N LEU A 118 12.26 7.26 17.42
CA LEU A 118 12.63 7.54 18.81
C LEU A 118 11.85 8.74 19.36
N GLY A 119 11.66 9.79 18.56
CA GLY A 119 10.82 10.93 18.91
C GLY A 119 9.36 10.52 19.16
N LEU A 120 8.77 9.72 18.27
CA LEU A 120 7.39 9.24 18.41
C LEU A 120 7.19 8.40 19.69
N ILE A 121 8.13 7.50 20.00
CA ILE A 121 8.06 6.63 21.18
C ILE A 121 8.28 7.42 22.48
N THR A 122 9.02 8.53 22.41
CA THR A 122 9.23 9.43 23.56
C THR A 122 7.92 10.11 23.97
N LEU A 123 7.13 10.53 22.99
CA LEU A 123 5.83 11.16 23.23
C LEU A 123 4.79 10.16 23.74
N LYS A 124 4.78 8.94 23.19
CA LYS A 124 3.79 7.93 23.54
C LYS A 124 4.35 6.52 23.35
N GLU A 125 4.01 5.61 24.26
CA GLU A 125 4.29 4.18 24.07
C GLU A 125 3.48 3.66 22.87
N MET A 126 4.18 3.14 21.87
CA MET A 126 3.58 2.72 20.60
C MET A 126 3.85 1.25 20.32
N THR A 127 2.93 0.60 19.61
CA THR A 127 3.14 -0.76 19.09
C THR A 127 3.89 -0.72 17.76
N SER A 128 4.46 -1.84 17.32
CA SER A 128 5.08 -1.93 15.98
C SER A 128 4.14 -1.55 14.85
N ARG A 129 2.82 -1.79 15.02
CA ARG A 129 1.81 -1.44 14.02
C ARG A 129 1.54 0.06 13.98
N ASP A 130 1.47 0.72 15.12
CA ASP A 130 1.28 2.17 15.18
C ASP A 130 2.49 2.89 14.56
N ILE A 131 3.69 2.39 14.84
CA ILE A 131 4.92 2.90 14.23
C ILE A 131 4.88 2.69 12.72
N GLN A 132 4.51 1.50 12.23
CA GLN A 132 4.39 1.20 10.81
C GLN A 132 3.45 2.19 10.09
N ILE A 133 2.29 2.47 10.68
CA ILE A 133 1.29 3.39 10.12
C ILE A 133 1.82 4.82 10.11
N THR A 134 2.53 5.22 11.17
CA THR A 134 3.05 6.58 11.30
C THR A 134 4.22 6.84 10.35
N ILE A 135 5.13 5.88 10.18
CA ILE A 135 6.27 6.02 9.28
C ILE A 135 5.93 5.74 7.80
N GLY A 136 4.78 5.15 7.51
CA GLY A 136 4.34 4.82 6.16
C GLY A 136 5.22 3.79 5.43
N ARG A 137 5.94 2.93 6.17
CA ARG A 137 6.83 1.89 5.61
C ARG A 137 6.18 0.50 5.68
N SER A 138 6.78 -0.46 4.97
CA SER A 138 6.40 -1.88 5.08
C SER A 138 6.55 -2.40 6.52
N ARG A 139 5.69 -3.35 6.88
CA ARG A 139 5.77 -4.10 8.16
C ARG A 139 7.17 -4.69 8.38
N GLU A 140 7.78 -5.19 7.32
CA GLU A 140 9.11 -5.79 7.37
C GLU A 140 10.20 -4.76 7.72
N HIS A 141 10.24 -3.63 7.03
CA HIS A 141 11.21 -2.56 7.31
C HIS A 141 11.07 -2.04 8.74
N THR A 142 9.83 -1.86 9.20
CA THR A 142 9.53 -1.45 10.57
C THR A 142 10.04 -2.48 11.58
N SER A 143 9.81 -3.77 11.32
CA SER A 143 10.26 -4.86 12.19
C SER A 143 11.78 -4.93 12.27
N ARG A 144 12.48 -4.78 11.13
CA ARG A 144 13.95 -4.74 11.06
C ARG A 144 14.52 -3.53 11.81
N LEU A 145 13.88 -2.36 11.67
CA LEU A 145 14.25 -1.15 12.40
C LEU A 145 14.08 -1.32 13.91
N MET A 146 12.92 -1.80 14.37
CA MET A 146 12.65 -2.01 15.79
C MET A 146 13.58 -3.06 16.40
N LYS A 147 13.94 -4.09 15.64
CA LYS A 147 14.92 -5.10 16.06
C LYS A 147 16.30 -4.46 16.30
N ARG A 148 16.78 -3.65 15.35
CA ARG A 148 18.09 -2.97 15.49
C ARG A 148 18.11 -1.97 16.64
N LEU A 149 17.06 -1.15 16.80
CA LEU A 149 16.98 -0.20 17.91
C LEU A 149 16.98 -0.89 19.28
N PHE A 150 16.39 -2.08 19.35
CA PHE A 150 16.42 -2.91 20.55
C PHE A 150 17.81 -3.51 20.79
N GLU A 151 18.48 -4.03 19.75
CA GLU A 151 19.86 -4.54 19.83
C GLU A 151 20.87 -3.45 20.24
N GLU A 152 20.68 -2.22 19.77
CA GLU A 152 21.47 -1.04 20.15
C GLU A 152 21.15 -0.52 21.57
N GLY A 153 20.10 -1.05 22.22
CA GLY A 153 19.67 -0.65 23.56
C GLY A 153 19.02 0.73 23.63
N LEU A 154 18.55 1.26 22.48
CA LEU A 154 17.89 2.56 22.39
C LEU A 154 16.40 2.49 22.79
N VAL A 155 15.78 1.32 22.61
CA VAL A 155 14.38 1.06 22.99
C VAL A 155 14.24 -0.24 23.76
N GLU A 156 13.28 -0.28 24.68
CA GLU A 156 12.89 -1.46 25.43
C GLU A 156 11.52 -1.96 24.94
N ARG A 157 11.37 -3.29 24.80
CA ARG A 157 10.11 -3.93 24.41
C ARG A 157 9.40 -4.50 25.63
N ASN A 158 8.19 -4.02 25.90
CA ASN A 158 7.33 -4.60 26.92
C ASN A 158 6.69 -5.90 26.38
N THR A 159 7.06 -7.03 26.95
CA THR A 159 6.56 -8.37 26.58
C THR A 159 5.34 -8.83 27.38
N LYS A 160 4.86 -8.00 28.33
CA LYS A 160 3.76 -8.36 29.24
C LYS A 160 2.44 -8.62 28.53
N MET A 161 2.17 -7.88 27.44
CA MET A 161 0.92 -7.99 26.67
C MET A 161 1.22 -8.02 25.17
N LYS A 162 0.38 -8.73 24.41
CA LYS A 162 0.36 -8.67 22.94
C LYS A 162 -0.77 -7.71 22.52
N PRO A 163 -0.55 -6.80 21.56
CA PRO A 163 0.70 -6.53 20.83
C PRO A 163 1.79 -5.87 21.71
N PHE A 164 3.06 -6.15 21.40
CA PHE A 164 4.19 -5.60 22.16
C PHE A 164 4.29 -4.08 21.99
N THR A 165 4.52 -3.36 23.08
CA THR A 165 4.78 -1.92 23.09
C THR A 165 6.26 -1.63 23.27
N TYR A 166 6.70 -0.52 22.69
CA TYR A 166 8.08 -0.05 22.78
C TYR A 166 8.14 1.22 23.61
N LYS A 167 9.18 1.35 24.43
CA LYS A 167 9.52 2.56 25.19
C LYS A 167 10.97 2.95 24.92
N ILE A 168 11.30 4.22 25.08
CA ILE A 168 12.67 4.71 24.92
C ILE A 168 13.51 4.46 26.18
N THR A 169 14.76 4.03 26.00
CA THR A 169 15.74 3.86 27.08
C THR A 169 16.51 5.16 27.31
N GLU A 170 17.16 5.33 28.47
CA GLU A 170 18.03 6.49 28.75
C GLU A 170 19.12 6.71 27.67
N LYS A 171 19.68 5.64 27.11
CA LYS A 171 20.60 5.71 25.96
C LYS A 171 19.94 6.26 24.69
N GLY A 172 18.68 5.90 24.46
CA GLY A 172 17.88 6.40 23.33
C GLY A 172 17.60 7.89 23.43
N LYS A 173 17.27 8.37 24.64
CA LYS A 173 17.06 9.80 24.91
C LYS A 173 18.33 10.63 24.63
N GLY A 174 19.50 10.12 25.02
CA GLY A 174 20.77 10.77 24.74
C GLY A 174 21.08 10.91 23.24
N LYS A 175 20.71 9.93 22.42
CA LYS A 175 20.90 9.98 20.96
C LYS A 175 19.97 11.00 20.28
N LEU A 176 18.74 11.16 20.80
CA LEU A 176 17.78 12.14 20.30
C LEU A 176 18.16 13.58 20.66
N GLY A 177 18.63 13.81 21.89
CA GLY A 177 19.04 15.15 22.34
C GLY A 177 20.26 15.72 21.60
N SER A 178 21.10 14.87 21.02
CA SER A 178 22.25 15.30 20.22
C SER A 178 21.87 15.73 18.80
N SER A 179 20.73 15.29 18.24
CA SER A 179 20.33 15.66 16.87
C SER A 179 19.44 16.91 16.81
N GLU A 180 18.67 17.22 17.86
CA GLU A 180 17.92 18.49 17.96
C GLU A 180 18.84 19.74 17.89
N GLN A 181 20.11 19.62 18.27
CA GLN A 181 21.08 20.71 18.22
C GLN A 181 21.61 21.03 16.81
N THR A 182 21.34 20.19 15.80
CA THR A 182 21.86 20.38 14.43
C THR A 182 20.91 21.13 13.48
N ILE A 183 19.69 21.48 13.92
CA ILE A 183 18.69 22.17 13.06
C ILE A 183 18.58 23.68 13.38
N THR A 184 19.30 24.18 14.39
CA THR A 184 19.39 25.63 14.70
C THR A 184 20.85 26.07 14.68
N ALA A 185 21.41 26.24 13.49
CA ALA A 185 22.64 26.99 13.26
C ALA A 185 22.60 27.58 11.84
#